data_AF-A0A7C2EJL1-F1
#
_entry.id   AF-A0A7C2EJL1-F1
#
_cell.length_a   1.000
_cell.length_b   1.000
_cell.length_c   1.000
_cell.angle_alpha   90.00
_cell.angle_beta   90.00
_cell.angle_gamma   90.00
#
_symmetry.space_group_name_H-M   'P 1'
#
loop_
_entity.id
_entity.type
_entity.pdbx_description
1 polymer ?
#
loop_
_entity_poly.entity_id
_entity_poly.type
_entity_poly.pdbx_seq_one_letter_code
_entity_poly.pdbx_strand_id
1 'polypeptide(L)'
;MRTEEEIRQSLRDWIIKTSGKILPEELTDETPIIERRIISSLQVMDLILFLERLSNKAIEVDDLKPGVFQNIDSIYKNFFEGGSIDRP
;
A
#
# COMPACT_ATOMS: atom_id res chain seq x y z
N MET A 1 13.18 12.48 -4.76
CA MET A 1 12.76 11.42 -3.83
C MET A 1 11.50 11.91 -3.15
N ARG A 2 10.45 11.08 -3.09
CA ARG A 2 9.27 11.39 -2.27
C ARG A 2 9.64 11.16 -0.80
N THR A 3 9.14 12.01 0.07
CA THR A 3 9.22 11.83 1.52
C THR A 3 8.27 10.71 1.98
N GLU A 4 8.48 10.20 3.19
CA GLU A 4 7.57 9.24 3.81
C GLU A 4 6.13 9.74 3.82
N GLU A 5 5.91 10.99 4.25
CA GLU A 5 4.57 11.56 4.34
C GLU A 5 3.90 11.69 2.97
N GLU A 6 4.64 12.06 1.92
CA GLU A 6 4.10 12.11 0.56
C GLU A 6 3.67 10.73 0.05
N ILE A 7 4.43 9.67 0.39
CA ILE A 7 4.07 8.30 0.03
C ILE A 7 2.81 7.86 0.79
N ARG A 8 2.77 8.08 2.11
CA ARG A 8 1.63 7.75 2.95
C ARG A 8 0.37 8.49 2.50
N GLN A 9 0.48 9.78 2.22
CA GLN A 9 -0.63 10.57 1.71
C GLN A 9 -1.12 10.04 0.35
N SER A 10 -0.21 9.70 -0.56
CA SER A 10 -0.57 9.11 -1.86
C SER A 10 -1.33 7.79 -1.70
N LEU A 11 -0.97 6.97 -0.69
CA LEU A 11 -1.67 5.73 -0.38
C LEU A 11 -3.07 5.98 0.19
N ARG A 12 -3.20 6.92 1.13
CA ARG A 12 -4.51 7.32 1.70
C ARG A 12 -5.45 7.78 0.59
N ASP A 13 -5.00 8.71 -0.24
CA ASP A 13 -5.78 9.25 -1.35
C ASP A 13 -6.23 8.15 -2.32
N TRP A 14 -5.32 7.23 -2.65
CA TRP A 14 -5.64 6.10 -3.52
C TRP A 14 -6.69 5.17 -2.90
N ILE A 15 -6.57 4.84 -1.60
CA ILE A 15 -7.52 3.96 -0.89
C ILE A 15 -8.91 4.61 -0.81
N ILE A 16 -8.98 5.90 -0.46
CA ILE A 16 -10.25 6.63 -0.37
C ILE A 16 -10.94 6.66 -1.73
N LYS A 17 -10.19 7.07 -2.76
CA LYS A 17 -10.70 7.16 -4.14
C LYS A 17 -11.15 5.81 -4.69
N THR A 18 -10.40 4.75 -4.43
CA THR A 18 -10.65 3.41 -5.01
C THR A 18 -11.74 2.66 -4.25
N SER A 19 -11.76 2.77 -2.91
CA SER A 19 -12.77 2.08 -2.10
C SER A 19 -14.14 2.72 -2.22
N GLY A 20 -14.22 4.06 -2.13
CA GLY A 20 -15.49 4.78 -1.97
C GLY A 20 -16.29 4.38 -0.72
N LYS A 21 -15.67 3.66 0.24
CA LYS A 21 -16.34 3.01 1.38
C LYS A 21 -15.92 3.57 2.74
N ILE A 22 -14.87 4.38 2.77
CA ILE A 22 -14.32 4.97 3.99
C ILE A 22 -14.08 6.45 3.75
N LEU A 23 -14.41 7.26 4.74
CA LEU A 23 -14.13 8.70 4.70
C LEU A 23 -12.65 8.97 5.04
N PRO A 24 -12.05 10.06 4.52
CA PRO A 24 -10.66 10.40 4.82
C PRO A 24 -10.33 10.44 6.33
N GLU A 25 -11.26 10.96 7.13
CA GLU A 25 -11.14 11.08 8.58
C GLU A 25 -11.20 9.75 9.34
N GLU A 26 -11.70 8.69 8.72
CA GLU A 26 -11.82 7.34 9.31
C GLU A 26 -10.63 6.44 8.95
N LEU A 27 -9.83 6.82 7.96
CA LEU A 27 -8.68 6.07 7.49
C LEU A 27 -7.42 6.49 8.26
N THR A 28 -6.88 5.57 9.06
CA THR A 28 -5.56 5.71 9.69
C THR A 28 -4.56 4.76 9.02
N ASP A 29 -3.27 4.96 9.30
CA ASP A 29 -2.22 4.14 8.69
C ASP A 29 -2.23 2.69 9.16
N GLU A 30 -2.85 2.42 10.32
CA GLU A 30 -3.00 1.11 10.92
C GLU A 30 -4.34 0.43 10.53
N THR A 31 -5.28 1.16 9.91
CA THR A 31 -6.60 0.64 9.56
C THR A 31 -6.50 -0.63 8.71
N PRO A 32 -7.12 -1.75 9.13
CA PRO A 32 -7.03 -3.01 8.41
C PRO A 32 -7.91 -2.98 7.14
N ILE A 33 -7.31 -2.64 5.99
CA ILE A 33 -8.03 -2.36 4.74
C ILE A 33 -8.59 -3.61 4.05
N ILE A 34 -7.96 -4.78 4.24
CA ILE A 34 -8.43 -6.05 3.68
C ILE A 34 -9.51 -6.67 4.57
N GLU A 35 -9.28 -6.73 5.88
CA GLU A 35 -10.22 -7.33 6.83
C GLU A 35 -11.55 -6.56 6.85
N ARG A 36 -11.50 -5.22 6.79
CA ARG A 36 -12.69 -4.37 6.66
C ARG A 36 -13.28 -4.34 5.25
N ARG A 37 -12.69 -5.07 4.29
CA ARG A 37 -13.12 -5.09 2.87
C ARG A 37 -13.22 -3.70 2.24
N ILE A 38 -12.37 -2.78 2.70
CA ILE A 38 -12.20 -1.44 2.12
C ILE A 38 -11.61 -1.62 0.72
N ILE A 39 -10.60 -2.49 0.60
CA ILE A 39 -10.02 -2.93 -0.67
C ILE A 39 -10.36 -4.41 -0.89
N SER A 40 -10.88 -4.73 -2.07
CA SER A 40 -11.17 -6.10 -2.51
C SER A 40 -9.98 -6.73 -3.22
N SER A 41 -9.95 -8.06 -3.38
CA SER A 41 -8.88 -8.77 -4.07
C SER A 41 -8.62 -8.28 -5.50
N LEU A 42 -9.65 -7.82 -6.21
CA LEU A 42 -9.49 -7.21 -7.54
C LEU A 42 -8.74 -5.88 -7.44
N GLN A 43 -9.11 -5.03 -6.48
CA GLN A 43 -8.46 -3.75 -6.24
C GLN A 43 -7.04 -3.90 -5.69
N VAL A 44 -6.68 -5.05 -5.10
CA VAL A 44 -5.29 -5.32 -4.71
C VAL A 44 -4.38 -5.36 -5.93
N MET A 45 -4.85 -5.84 -7.09
CA MET A 45 -4.03 -5.81 -8.32
C MET A 45 -3.79 -4.38 -8.79
N ASP A 46 -4.82 -3.53 -8.71
CA ASP A 46 -4.69 -2.09 -9.00
C ASP A 46 -3.75 -1.39 -8.01
N LEU A 47 -3.76 -1.80 -6.73
CA LEU A 47 -2.85 -1.31 -5.71
C LEU A 47 -1.40 -1.65 -6.05
N ILE A 48 -1.12 -2.88 -6.49
CA ILE A 48 0.24 -3.27 -6.91
C ILE A 48 0.72 -2.37 -8.05
N LEU A 49 -0.08 -2.19 -9.11
CA LEU A 49 0.27 -1.32 -10.23
C LEU A 49 0.44 0.14 -9.82
N PHE A 50 -0.26 0.60 -8.79
CA PHE A 50 -0.07 1.93 -8.21
C PHE A 50 1.26 2.01 -7.45
N LEU A 51 1.59 1.01 -6.64
CA LEU A 51 2.83 0.93 -5.87
C LEU A 51 4.07 0.85 -6.78
N GLU A 52 3.99 0.12 -7.90
CA GLU A 52 5.08 0.07 -8.87
C GLU A 52 5.39 1.45 -9.46
N ARG A 53 4.35 2.20 -9.82
CA ARG A 53 4.50 3.59 -10.31
C ARG A 53 4.96 4.54 -9.21
N LEU A 54 4.52 4.32 -7.97
CA LEU A 54 4.88 5.16 -6.84
C LEU A 54 6.34 4.93 -6.40
N SER A 55 6.81 3.69 -6.44
CA SER A 55 8.17 3.27 -6.09
C SER A 55 9.16 3.32 -7.27
N ASN A 56 8.63 3.41 -8.50
CA ASN A 56 9.38 3.28 -9.75
C ASN A 56 10.20 1.97 -9.81
N LYS A 57 9.60 0.89 -9.30
CA LYS A 57 10.17 -0.47 -9.25
C LYS A 57 9.07 -1.47 -9.61
N ALA A 58 9.44 -2.53 -10.33
CA ALA A 58 8.54 -3.66 -10.53
C ALA A 58 8.36 -4.41 -9.20
N ILE A 59 7.15 -4.89 -8.94
CA ILE A 59 6.82 -5.68 -7.75
C ILE A 59 6.63 -7.13 -8.21
N GLU A 60 7.50 -8.01 -7.74
CA GLU A 60 7.38 -9.44 -7.98
C GLU A 60 6.23 -9.99 -7.11
N VAL A 61 5.09 -10.24 -7.76
CA VAL A 61 3.86 -10.67 -7.07
C VAL A 61 4.00 -12.03 -6.40
N ASP A 62 4.86 -12.90 -6.95
CA ASP A 62 5.12 -14.24 -6.44
C ASP A 62 5.88 -14.22 -5.10
N ASP A 63 6.60 -13.14 -4.80
CA ASP A 63 7.37 -12.96 -3.56
C ASP A 63 6.58 -12.22 -2.45
N LEU A 64 5.31 -11.88 -2.72
CA LEU A 64 4.50 -11.13 -1.77
C LEU A 64 4.12 -11.98 -0.54
N LYS A 65 4.55 -11.51 0.63
CA LYS A 65 4.18 -12.14 1.89
C LYS A 65 2.70 -11.93 2.22
N PRO A 66 2.05 -12.87 2.91
CA PRO A 66 0.73 -12.64 3.49
C PRO A 66 0.74 -11.39 4.39
N GLY A 67 -0.31 -10.56 4.29
CA GLY A 67 -0.47 -9.39 5.16
C GLY A 67 0.26 -8.12 4.72
N VAL A 68 1.05 -8.13 3.64
CA VAL A 68 1.74 -6.92 3.13
C VAL A 68 0.78 -5.79 2.76
N PHE A 69 -0.46 -6.12 2.42
CA PHE A 69 -1.52 -5.16 2.11
C PHE A 69 -2.52 -4.96 3.27
N GLN A 70 -2.20 -5.37 4.49
CA GLN A 70 -3.14 -5.31 5.62
C GLN A 70 -3.52 -3.87 5.98
N ASN A 71 -2.56 -2.95 5.97
CA ASN A 71 -2.75 -1.53 6.26
C ASN A 71 -1.63 -0.69 5.59
N ILE A 72 -1.74 0.64 5.65
CA ILE A 72 -0.80 1.56 4.99
C ILE A 72 0.59 1.43 5.58
N ASP A 73 0.71 1.24 6.89
CA ASP A 73 1.99 0.99 7.55
C ASP A 73 2.70 -0.24 6.96
N SER A 74 2.01 -1.36 6.85
CA SER A 74 2.57 -2.58 6.28
C SER A 74 3.03 -2.37 4.84
N ILE A 75 2.24 -1.65 4.04
CA ILE A 75 2.59 -1.31 2.67
C ILE A 75 3.85 -0.42 2.64
N TYR A 76 3.88 0.64 3.44
CA TYR A 76 5.02 1.55 3.50
C TYR A 76 6.32 0.80 3.85
N LYS A 77 6.28 -0.02 4.90
CA LYS A 77 7.44 -0.78 5.37
C LYS A 77 7.95 -1.78 4.33
N ASN A 78 7.06 -2.53 3.70
CA ASN A 78 7.45 -3.57 2.74
C ASN A 78 7.95 -3.02 1.39
N PHE A 79 7.43 -1.89 0.93
CA PHE A 79 7.72 -1.39 -0.43
C PHE A 79 8.63 -0.15 -0.47
N PHE A 80 8.74 0.62 0.63
CA PHE A 80 9.45 1.90 0.65
C PHE A 80 10.52 2.02 1.75
N GLU A 81 10.35 1.37 2.91
CA GLU A 81 11.36 1.36 3.98
C GLU A 81 12.51 0.37 3.67
N GLY A 82 12.20 -0.73 2.97
CA GLY A 82 13.13 -1.83 2.65
C GLY A 82 14.14 -1.58 1.52
N GLY A 83 14.66 -0.36 1.36
CA GLY A 83 15.75 -0.04 0.41
C GLY A 83 17.12 -0.66 0.74
N SER A 84 17.20 -1.60 1.69
CA SER A 84 18.42 -2.29 2.10
C SER A 84 18.11 -3.69 2.63
N ILE A 85 17.62 -4.59 1.78
CA ILE A 85 17.85 -6.01 2.01
C ILE A 85 18.99 -6.40 1.07
N ASP A 86 20.18 -6.29 1.63
CA ASP A 86 21.40 -6.95 1.16
C ASP A 86 21.05 -8.42 0.89
N ARG A 87 21.09 -8.84 -0.39
CA ARG A 87 21.01 -10.26 -0.75
C ARG A 87 22.43 -10.82 -0.55
N PRO A 88 22.63 -11.85 0.29
CA PRO A 88 23.89 -12.59 0.28
C PRO A 88 24.11 -13.32 -1.05
#